data_AF-A0A1H8VW67-F1
#
_entry.id   AF-A0A1H8VW67-F1
#
_cell.length_a   1.000
_cell.length_b   1.000
_cell.length_c   1.000
_cell.angle_alpha   90.00
_cell.angle_beta   90.00
_cell.angle_gamma   90.00
#
_symmetry.space_group_name_H-M   'P 1'
#
loop_
_entity.id
_entity.type
_entity.pdbx_description
1 polymer ?
#
loop_
_entity_poly.entity_id
_entity_poly.type
_entity_poly.pdbx_seq_one_letter_code
_entity_poly.pdbx_strand_id
1 'polypeptide(L)'
;MTGNPFHNTLDWALQGKYARVVAAGRTYKGWVERVHHDRGSVVMHNVTADDTEELGSVFIRTPDIVEVIKPKKRVEWRDVDELQPFPDHNLDFEPKDEIIRACYRNQYAESFPVVREDGTIINGHKRIKAARVAGLDHHPVEVLTVTDDQAAELFAVAHRSQLENATDDDLNEPEDQDSSEDSSTDSNQGDYSSLAKTSSNISLDDYAW
;
A
#
# COMPACT_ATOMS: atom_id res chain seq x y z
N MET A 1 17.04 6.34 -14.09
CA MET A 1 17.36 5.03 -13.46
C MET A 1 16.13 4.57 -12.73
N THR A 2 15.45 3.55 -13.25
CA THR A 2 14.31 2.91 -12.59
C THR A 2 14.84 2.16 -11.36
N GLY A 3 14.63 2.72 -10.16
CA GLY A 3 15.00 2.06 -8.92
C GLY A 3 14.19 0.77 -8.76
N ASN A 4 14.84 -0.31 -8.30
CA ASN A 4 14.15 -1.55 -7.99
C ASN A 4 13.10 -1.28 -6.88
N PRO A 5 11.80 -1.50 -7.11
CA PRO A 5 10.74 -1.20 -6.13
C PRO A 5 10.96 -1.90 -4.78
N PHE A 6 11.53 -3.12 -4.80
CA PHE A 6 11.86 -3.85 -3.58
C PHE A 6 12.97 -3.13 -2.78
N HIS A 7 14.03 -2.67 -3.45
CA HIS A 7 15.12 -1.94 -2.79
C HIS A 7 14.64 -0.63 -2.20
N ASN A 8 13.82 0.12 -2.94
CA ASN A 8 13.23 1.37 -2.45
C ASN A 8 12.34 1.12 -1.21
N THR A 9 11.53 0.06 -1.23
CA THR A 9 10.66 -0.30 -0.10
C THR A 9 11.49 -0.67 1.12
N LEU A 10 12.57 -1.45 0.95
CA LEU A 10 13.46 -1.83 2.03
C LEU A 10 14.18 -0.62 2.64
N ASP A 11 14.70 0.27 1.79
CA ASP A 11 15.33 1.51 2.25
C ASP A 11 14.33 2.39 3.01
N TRP A 12 13.13 2.62 2.47
CA TRP A 12 12.07 3.38 3.18
C TRP A 12 11.63 2.72 4.49
N ALA A 13 11.67 1.39 4.56
CA ALA A 13 11.32 0.66 5.76
C ALA A 13 12.35 0.80 6.88
N LEU A 14 13.60 1.18 6.59
CA LEU A 14 14.69 1.17 7.59
C LEU A 14 15.41 2.51 7.75
N GLN A 15 15.60 3.25 6.66
CA GLN A 15 16.32 4.52 6.65
C GLN A 15 15.74 5.53 7.66
N GLY A 16 16.64 6.16 8.41
CA GLY A 16 16.30 7.14 9.45
C GLY A 16 15.69 6.55 10.71
N LYS A 17 15.61 5.21 10.84
CA LYS A 17 15.05 4.54 12.03
C LYS A 17 16.15 4.05 12.94
N TYR A 18 15.86 4.07 14.24
CA TYR A 18 16.73 3.48 15.26
C TYR A 18 16.48 1.96 15.30
N ALA A 19 17.51 1.18 14.97
CA ALA A 19 17.41 -0.25 14.78
C ALA A 19 18.43 -1.03 15.59
N ARG A 20 18.08 -2.28 15.89
CA ARG A 20 18.93 -3.36 16.37
C ARG A 20 19.33 -4.21 15.16
N VAL A 21 20.63 -4.40 14.96
CA VAL A 21 21.18 -5.29 13.93
C VAL A 21 21.96 -6.40 14.61
N VAL A 22 21.67 -7.65 14.27
CA VAL A 22 22.41 -8.82 14.76
C VAL A 22 23.28 -9.34 13.61
N ALA A 23 24.58 -9.49 13.84
CA ALA A 23 25.49 -10.06 12.87
C ALA A 23 26.66 -10.75 13.57
N ALA A 24 26.99 -11.98 13.16
CA ALA A 24 28.13 -12.74 13.66
C ALA A 24 28.17 -12.85 15.21
N GLY A 25 26.99 -13.03 15.82
CA GLY A 25 26.85 -13.15 17.28
C GLY A 25 26.97 -11.84 18.06
N ARG A 26 27.14 -10.69 17.39
CA ARG A 26 27.14 -9.36 18.01
C ARG A 26 25.85 -8.63 17.72
N THR A 27 25.48 -7.74 18.66
CA THR A 27 24.32 -6.87 18.52
C THR A 27 24.76 -5.42 18.39
N TYR A 28 24.23 -4.72 17.39
CA TYR A 28 24.51 -3.32 17.11
C TYR A 28 23.22 -2.51 17.23
N LYS A 29 23.23 -1.40 17.96
CA LYS A 29 22.06 -0.50 18.06
C LYS A 29 22.45 0.90 17.59
N GLY A 30 21.70 1.47 16.66
CA GLY A 30 22.02 2.78 16.06
C GLY A 30 21.01 3.24 15.02
N TRP A 31 21.28 4.39 14.40
CA TRP A 31 20.44 4.96 13.34
C TRP A 31 20.83 4.40 11.97
N VAL A 32 19.88 3.82 11.25
CA VAL A 32 20.12 3.29 9.91
C VAL A 32 20.21 4.44 8.90
N GLU A 33 21.32 4.52 8.17
CA GLU A 33 21.48 5.46 7.06
C GLU A 33 20.89 4.88 5.76
N ARG A 34 21.27 3.64 5.43
CA ARG A 34 20.87 2.97 4.19
C ARG A 34 21.12 1.46 4.22
N VAL A 35 20.45 0.74 3.33
CA VAL A 35 20.68 -0.69 3.08
C VAL A 35 21.32 -0.88 1.71
N HIS A 36 22.50 -1.48 1.68
CA HIS A 36 23.14 -1.89 0.44
C HIS A 36 22.56 -3.24 -0.01
N HIS A 37 21.60 -3.16 -0.94
CA HIS A 37 20.81 -4.30 -1.42
C HIS A 37 21.65 -5.44 -2.01
N ASP A 38 22.60 -5.17 -2.91
CA ASP A 38 23.36 -6.25 -3.58
C ASP A 38 24.29 -7.04 -2.64
N ARG A 39 24.61 -6.48 -1.48
CA ARG A 39 25.56 -7.06 -0.52
C ARG A 39 24.89 -7.41 0.81
N GLY A 40 23.58 -7.21 0.92
CA GLY A 40 22.81 -7.33 2.15
C GLY A 40 23.55 -6.67 3.32
N SER A 41 23.99 -5.42 3.17
CA SER A 41 24.78 -4.72 4.22
C SER A 41 24.04 -3.49 4.70
N VAL A 42 24.27 -3.09 5.96
CA VAL A 42 23.60 -1.93 6.56
C VAL A 42 24.66 -0.94 7.03
N VAL A 43 24.47 0.34 6.69
CA VAL A 43 25.26 1.44 7.25
C VAL A 43 24.46 2.05 8.40
N MET A 44 25.12 2.22 9.54
CA MET A 44 24.51 2.78 10.74
C MET A 44 25.39 3.87 11.37
N HIS A 45 24.77 4.83 12.03
CA HIS A 45 25.41 5.90 12.79
C HIS A 45 25.06 5.85 14.28
N ASN A 46 25.93 6.45 15.10
CA ASN A 46 25.86 6.49 16.57
C ASN A 46 25.59 5.10 17.15
N VAL A 47 26.42 4.14 16.74
CA VAL A 47 26.24 2.73 17.07
C VAL A 47 26.86 2.39 18.41
N THR A 48 26.10 1.66 19.22
CA THR A 48 26.58 0.93 20.39
C THR A 48 26.55 -0.57 20.08
N ALA A 49 27.68 -1.26 20.25
CA ALA A 49 27.77 -2.71 20.14
C ALA A 49 27.67 -3.37 21.52
N ASP A 50 26.88 -4.45 21.58
CA ASP A 50 26.65 -5.31 22.74
C ASP A 50 26.28 -4.54 24.02
N ASP A 51 25.63 -3.38 23.84
CA ASP A 51 25.26 -2.43 24.89
C ASP A 51 26.42 -1.86 25.72
N THR A 52 27.66 -2.00 25.24
CA THR A 52 28.87 -1.59 25.99
C THR A 52 29.86 -0.74 25.20
N GLU A 53 29.97 -0.94 23.88
CA GLU A 53 31.03 -0.34 23.08
C GLU A 53 30.46 0.71 22.11
N GLU A 54 30.86 1.98 22.26
CA GLU A 54 30.48 3.04 21.33
C GLU A 54 31.40 3.06 20.09
N LEU A 55 30.82 2.82 18.91
CA LEU A 55 31.54 2.64 17.65
C LEU A 55 31.37 3.81 16.66
N GLY A 56 30.44 4.72 16.90
CA GLY A 56 30.14 5.81 15.97
C GLY A 56 29.46 5.29 14.70
N SER A 57 30.11 5.36 13.54
CA SER A 57 29.54 4.87 12.28
C SER A 57 30.10 3.50 11.92
N VAL A 58 29.22 2.54 11.62
CA VAL A 58 29.61 1.16 11.30
C VAL A 58 28.97 0.70 9.99
N PHE A 59 29.70 -0.17 9.31
CA PHE A 59 29.23 -0.91 8.16
C PHE A 59 29.11 -2.39 8.52
N ILE A 60 27.89 -2.89 8.62
CA ILE A 60 27.60 -4.27 9.03
C ILE A 60 27.30 -5.08 7.77
N ARG A 61 28.14 -6.09 7.51
CA ARG A 61 27.95 -7.03 6.39
C ARG A 61 27.06 -8.19 6.84
N THR A 62 26.19 -8.63 5.93
CA THR A 62 25.39 -9.86 6.07
C THR A 62 24.73 -9.99 7.44
N PRO A 63 23.87 -9.03 7.85
CA PRO A 63 23.16 -9.12 9.10
C PRO A 63 22.17 -10.27 9.06
N ASP A 64 22.05 -10.98 10.17
CA ASP A 64 21.08 -12.04 10.38
C ASP A 64 19.69 -11.42 10.62
N ILE A 65 19.64 -10.31 11.37
CA ILE A 65 18.41 -9.61 11.75
C ILE A 65 18.64 -8.11 11.67
N VAL A 66 17.67 -7.38 11.12
CA VAL A 66 17.55 -5.92 11.20
C VAL A 66 16.16 -5.59 11.72
N GLU A 67 16.09 -5.02 12.91
CA GLU A 67 14.84 -4.78 13.62
C GLU A 67 14.76 -3.32 14.08
N VAL A 68 13.65 -2.64 13.82
CA VAL A 68 13.41 -1.29 14.31
C VAL A 68 12.94 -1.34 15.77
N ILE A 69 13.67 -0.70 16.68
CA ILE A 69 13.40 -0.78 18.14
C ILE A 69 12.18 0.05 18.55
N LYS A 70 11.95 1.19 17.89
CA LYS A 70 10.82 2.09 18.16
C LYS A 70 10.07 2.39 16.87
N PRO A 71 9.29 1.43 16.35
CA PRO A 71 8.55 1.64 15.11
C PRO A 71 7.47 2.70 15.33
N LYS A 72 7.49 3.78 14.52
CA LYS A 72 6.44 4.82 14.53
C LYS A 72 5.13 4.37 13.88
N LYS A 73 5.17 3.24 13.18
CA LYS A 73 4.04 2.59 12.54
C LYS A 73 4.12 1.10 12.77
N ARG A 74 2.98 0.45 12.95
CA ARG A 74 2.91 -1.00 13.13
C ARG A 74 1.75 -1.57 12.33
N VAL A 75 1.89 -2.81 11.90
CA VAL A 75 0.79 -3.51 11.23
C VAL A 75 0.02 -4.30 12.29
N GLU A 76 -1.29 -4.08 12.37
CA GLU A 76 -2.20 -4.82 13.24
C GLU A 76 -3.35 -5.39 12.43
N TRP A 77 -3.85 -6.56 12.83
CA TRP A 77 -5.12 -7.08 12.35
C TRP A 77 -6.23 -6.44 13.17
N ARG A 78 -7.04 -5.58 12.55
CA ARG A 78 -8.17 -4.89 13.20
C ARG A 78 -9.49 -5.40 12.65
N ASP A 79 -10.50 -5.40 13.51
CA ASP A 79 -11.88 -5.67 13.11
C ASP A 79 -12.30 -4.61 12.07
N VAL A 80 -12.81 -5.08 10.94
CA VAL A 80 -13.19 -4.22 9.81
C VAL A 80 -14.37 -3.32 10.18
N ASP A 81 -15.25 -3.75 11.07
CA ASP A 81 -16.44 -3.00 11.50
C ASP A 81 -16.09 -1.90 12.52
N GLU A 82 -14.96 -2.01 13.22
CA GLU A 82 -14.44 -0.96 14.10
C GLU A 82 -13.80 0.21 13.33
N LEU A 83 -13.40 0.02 12.07
CA LEU A 83 -12.69 1.03 11.29
C LEU A 83 -13.63 2.10 10.73
N GLN A 84 -13.46 3.35 11.13
CA GLN A 84 -14.34 4.45 10.72
C GLN A 84 -13.66 5.35 9.68
N PRO A 85 -14.39 5.86 8.68
CA PRO A 85 -13.83 6.84 7.76
C PRO A 85 -13.38 8.11 8.51
N PHE A 86 -12.39 8.82 7.97
CA PHE A 86 -12.04 10.15 8.50
C PHE A 86 -13.27 11.09 8.43
N PRO A 87 -13.50 12.00 9.39
CA PRO A 87 -14.69 12.86 9.40
C PRO A 87 -14.93 13.66 8.11
N ASP A 88 -13.86 14.12 7.46
CA ASP A 88 -13.93 14.88 6.19
C ASP A 88 -13.99 13.99 4.94
N HIS A 89 -14.12 12.66 5.11
CA HIS A 89 -14.23 11.73 4.01
C HIS A 89 -15.68 11.60 3.54
N ASN A 90 -16.07 12.46 2.59
CA ASN A 90 -17.44 12.52 2.06
C ASN A 90 -17.64 11.76 0.73
N LEU A 91 -16.68 10.93 0.32
CA LEU A 91 -16.74 10.23 -0.96
C LEU A 91 -17.34 8.84 -0.80
N ASP A 92 -18.50 8.62 -1.41
CA ASP A 92 -18.97 7.26 -1.66
C ASP A 92 -18.37 6.75 -2.97
N PHE A 93 -17.72 5.60 -2.93
CA PHE A 93 -17.13 4.96 -4.11
C PHE A 93 -17.41 3.47 -4.06
N GLU A 94 -17.56 2.83 -5.21
CA GLU A 94 -17.62 1.37 -5.26
C GLU A 94 -16.19 0.78 -5.29
N PRO A 95 -15.87 -0.22 -4.44
CA PRO A 95 -14.58 -0.89 -4.51
C PRO A 95 -14.42 -1.62 -5.85
N LYS A 96 -13.20 -1.60 -6.39
CA LYS A 96 -12.91 -2.32 -7.64
C LYS A 96 -12.95 -3.83 -7.42
N ASP A 97 -13.52 -4.58 -8.36
CA ASP A 97 -13.59 -6.05 -8.35
C ASP A 97 -12.23 -6.74 -8.15
N GLU A 98 -11.16 -6.14 -8.65
CA GLU A 98 -9.80 -6.65 -8.43
C GLU A 98 -9.42 -6.69 -6.94
N ILE A 99 -9.76 -5.63 -6.19
CA ILE A 99 -9.47 -5.53 -4.77
C ILE A 99 -10.34 -6.53 -3.98
N ILE A 100 -11.61 -6.66 -4.34
CA ILE A 100 -12.52 -7.66 -3.74
C ILE A 100 -12.00 -9.08 -3.97
N ARG A 101 -11.60 -9.40 -5.21
CA ARG A 101 -11.01 -10.70 -5.55
C ARG A 101 -9.74 -10.98 -4.74
N ALA A 102 -8.92 -9.95 -4.52
CA ALA A 102 -7.75 -10.09 -3.70
C ALA A 102 -8.08 -10.36 -2.22
N CYS A 103 -9.11 -9.72 -1.67
CA CYS A 103 -9.62 -10.04 -0.34
C CYS A 103 -10.02 -11.52 -0.22
N TYR A 104 -10.76 -12.07 -1.19
CA TYR A 104 -11.11 -13.49 -1.18
C TYR A 104 -9.90 -14.41 -1.26
N ARG A 105 -8.96 -14.11 -2.17
CA ARG A 105 -7.78 -14.97 -2.42
C ARG A 105 -6.75 -14.92 -1.30
N ASN A 106 -6.45 -13.72 -0.83
CA ASN A 106 -5.30 -13.45 0.04
C ASN A 106 -5.73 -13.21 1.50
N GLN A 107 -7.02 -13.08 1.78
CA GLN A 107 -7.56 -12.64 3.07
C GLN A 107 -7.09 -11.22 3.48
N TYR A 108 -6.72 -10.39 2.49
CA TYR A 108 -6.47 -8.94 2.63
C TYR A 108 -6.43 -8.24 1.26
N ALA A 109 -6.57 -6.92 1.25
CA ALA A 109 -6.71 -6.07 0.05
C ALA A 109 -5.38 -5.62 -0.60
N GLU A 110 -4.35 -6.48 -0.58
CA GLU A 110 -3.01 -6.30 -1.20
C GLU A 110 -2.13 -5.17 -0.67
N SER A 111 -2.66 -4.26 0.14
CA SER A 111 -1.86 -3.29 0.91
C SER A 111 -2.49 -3.07 2.28
N PHE A 112 -1.77 -2.35 3.14
CA PHE A 112 -2.23 -1.99 4.48
C PHE A 112 -2.84 -0.58 4.47
N PRO A 113 -4.15 -0.42 4.69
CA PRO A 113 -4.76 0.89 4.96
C PRO A 113 -4.10 1.55 6.15
N VAL A 114 -3.99 2.88 6.12
CA VAL A 114 -3.36 3.66 7.19
C VAL A 114 -4.46 4.16 8.10
N VAL A 115 -4.36 3.84 9.39
CA VAL A 115 -5.36 4.16 10.40
C VAL A 115 -4.73 4.80 11.64
N ARG A 116 -5.53 5.55 12.38
CA ARG A 116 -5.20 6.02 13.74
C ARG A 116 -5.38 4.91 14.76
N GLU A 117 -4.87 5.11 15.97
CA GLU A 117 -5.06 4.22 17.12
C GLU A 117 -6.53 3.89 17.41
N ASP A 118 -7.40 4.89 17.24
CA ASP A 118 -8.84 4.82 17.47
C ASP A 118 -9.64 4.15 16.34
N GLY A 119 -8.97 3.68 15.28
CA GLY A 119 -9.60 3.03 14.14
C GLY A 119 -10.01 3.98 13.01
N THR A 120 -9.79 5.28 13.14
CA THR A 120 -10.08 6.24 12.05
C THR A 120 -9.15 6.00 10.86
N ILE A 121 -9.72 5.80 9.68
CA ILE A 121 -9.01 5.55 8.42
C ILE A 121 -8.48 6.87 7.88
N ILE A 122 -7.15 7.01 7.82
CA ILE A 122 -6.48 8.16 7.18
C ILE A 122 -6.35 7.91 5.67
N ASN A 123 -6.05 6.67 5.26
CA ASN A 123 -5.93 6.28 3.85
C ASN A 123 -6.32 4.81 3.66
N GLY A 124 -6.81 4.46 2.48
CA GLY A 124 -7.19 3.10 2.14
C GLY A 124 -8.67 2.79 2.33
N HIS A 125 -9.53 3.80 2.40
CA HIS A 125 -11.00 3.66 2.44
C HIS A 125 -11.51 2.62 1.44
N LYS A 126 -10.99 2.63 0.20
CA LYS A 126 -11.38 1.66 -0.85
C LYS A 126 -11.11 0.20 -0.50
N ARG A 127 -10.03 -0.05 0.23
CA ARG A 127 -9.62 -1.39 0.63
C ARG A 127 -10.44 -1.90 1.80
N ILE A 128 -10.74 -1.03 2.76
CA ILE A 128 -11.64 -1.39 3.88
C ILE A 128 -13.06 -1.65 3.36
N LYS A 129 -13.58 -0.83 2.45
CA LYS A 129 -14.89 -1.13 1.81
C LYS A 129 -14.86 -2.45 1.04
N ALA A 130 -13.79 -2.75 0.30
CA ALA A 130 -13.64 -4.04 -0.38
C ALA A 130 -13.57 -5.23 0.59
N ALA A 131 -12.88 -5.08 1.72
CA ALA A 131 -12.81 -6.09 2.78
C ALA A 131 -14.19 -6.40 3.37
N ARG A 132 -15.02 -5.37 3.62
CA ARG A 132 -16.42 -5.53 4.03
C ARG A 132 -17.24 -6.29 3.00
N VAL A 133 -17.16 -5.91 1.73
CA VAL A 133 -17.87 -6.58 0.63
C VAL A 133 -17.46 -8.04 0.49
N ALA A 134 -16.19 -8.36 0.75
CA ALA A 134 -15.68 -9.72 0.75
C ALA A 134 -16.02 -10.53 2.03
N GLY A 135 -16.66 -9.91 3.03
CA GLY A 135 -17.02 -10.55 4.29
C GLY A 135 -15.83 -10.88 5.18
N LEU A 136 -14.76 -10.08 5.14
CA LEU A 136 -13.63 -10.25 6.06
C LEU A 136 -13.95 -9.64 7.43
N ASP A 137 -13.82 -10.44 8.49
CA ASP A 137 -13.95 -9.94 9.88
C ASP A 137 -12.79 -9.00 10.24
N HIS A 138 -11.57 -9.30 9.77
CA HIS A 138 -10.37 -8.56 10.10
C HIS A 138 -9.56 -8.17 8.85
N HIS A 139 -8.88 -7.04 8.92
CA HIS A 139 -7.97 -6.58 7.88
C HIS A 139 -6.65 -6.07 8.47
N PRO A 140 -5.48 -6.39 7.89
CA PRO A 140 -4.22 -5.83 8.34
C PRO A 140 -4.13 -4.34 7.97
N VAL A 141 -3.84 -3.49 8.94
CA VAL A 141 -3.77 -2.03 8.81
C VAL A 141 -2.47 -1.49 9.40
N GLU A 142 -1.93 -0.42 8.80
CA GLU A 142 -0.84 0.37 9.37
C GLU A 142 -1.41 1.36 10.40
N VAL A 143 -1.16 1.10 11.68
CA VAL A 143 -1.58 1.96 12.79
C VAL A 143 -0.52 3.01 13.07
N LEU A 144 -0.94 4.28 13.08
CA LEU A 144 -0.13 5.45 13.40
C LEU A 144 -0.57 6.09 14.72
N THR A 145 0.42 6.45 15.53
CA THR A 145 0.22 7.31 16.70
C THR A 145 0.46 8.76 16.28
N VAL A 146 -0.63 9.49 16.00
CA VAL A 146 -0.62 10.88 15.51
C VAL A 146 -1.67 11.72 16.23
N THR A 147 -1.45 13.04 16.31
CA THR A 147 -2.46 13.99 16.81
C THR A 147 -3.57 14.22 15.78
N ASP A 148 -4.67 14.86 16.19
CA ASP A 148 -5.76 15.24 15.28
C ASP A 148 -5.26 16.10 14.12
N ASP A 149 -4.47 17.14 14.41
CA ASP A 149 -3.89 18.03 13.39
C ASP A 149 -3.00 17.26 12.41
N GLN A 150 -2.15 16.36 12.92
CA GLN A 150 -1.28 15.52 12.08
C GLN A 150 -2.10 14.56 11.23
N ALA A 151 -3.19 14.00 11.77
CA ALA A 151 -4.08 13.13 11.01
C ALA A 151 -4.80 13.89 9.90
N ALA A 152 -5.26 15.11 10.16
CA ALA A 152 -5.89 15.98 9.16
C ALA A 152 -4.90 16.35 8.04
N GLU A 153 -3.66 16.72 8.39
CA GLU A 153 -2.60 16.98 7.41
C GLU A 153 -2.28 15.74 6.55
N LEU A 154 -2.14 14.57 7.18
CA LEU A 154 -1.88 13.30 6.47
C LEU A 154 -3.05 12.92 5.56
N PHE A 155 -4.28 13.11 6.01
CA PHE A 155 -5.48 12.88 5.22
C PHE A 155 -5.52 13.80 3.99
N ALA A 156 -5.27 15.10 4.18
CA ALA A 156 -5.23 16.09 3.10
C ALA A 156 -4.13 15.77 2.08
N VAL A 157 -2.95 15.34 2.52
CA VAL A 157 -1.86 14.91 1.63
C VAL A 157 -2.27 13.66 0.83
N ALA A 158 -2.90 12.67 1.48
CA ALA A 158 -3.30 11.42 0.83
C ALA A 158 -4.44 11.60 -0.20
N HIS A 159 -5.29 12.61 -0.02
CA HIS A 159 -6.46 12.86 -0.86
C HIS A 159 -6.34 14.12 -1.71
N ARG A 160 -5.17 14.76 -1.78
CA ARG A 160 -4.95 16.03 -2.48
C ARG A 160 -5.47 16.05 -3.92
N SER A 161 -5.16 15.02 -4.70
CA SER A 161 -5.63 14.92 -6.10
C SER A 161 -7.13 14.72 -6.23
N GLN A 162 -7.80 14.23 -5.18
CA GLN A 162 -9.26 14.08 -5.16
C GLN A 162 -9.94 15.38 -4.74
N LEU A 163 -9.30 16.18 -3.88
CA LEU A 163 -9.74 17.52 -3.50
C LEU A 163 -9.56 18.53 -4.64
N GLU A 164 -8.46 18.45 -5.38
CA GLU A 164 -8.19 19.33 -6.55
C GLU A 164 -9.16 19.04 -7.72
N ASN A 165 -9.57 17.79 -7.92
CA ASN A 165 -10.56 17.44 -8.95
C ASN A 165 -12.01 17.73 -8.55
N ALA A 166 -12.31 17.81 -7.25
CA ALA A 166 -13.65 18.14 -6.76
C ALA A 166 -13.99 19.64 -6.93
N THR A 167 -12.98 20.50 -7.09
CA THR A 167 -13.17 21.95 -7.29
C THR A 167 -13.38 22.38 -8.74
N ASP A 168 -13.14 21.48 -9.71
CA ASP A 168 -13.33 21.79 -11.14
C ASP A 168 -14.73 21.43 -11.66
N ASP A 169 -15.47 20.53 -10.99
CA ASP A 169 -16.84 20.15 -11.36
C ASP A 169 -17.92 21.13 -10.82
N ASP A 170 -17.56 22.05 -9.93
CA ASP A 170 -18.51 22.97 -9.26
C ASP A 170 -18.68 24.33 -9.98
N LEU A 171 -18.26 24.42 -11.26
CA LEU A 171 -18.38 25.64 -12.08
C LEU A 171 -19.10 25.46 -13.44
N ASN A 172 -19.80 24.36 -13.68
CA ASN A 172 -20.63 24.22 -14.88
C ASN A 172 -22.07 23.79 -14.59
N GLU A 173 -22.90 24.77 -14.24
CA GLU A 173 -24.30 24.86 -14.70
C GLU A 173 -24.58 26.32 -15.12
N PRO A 174 -25.52 26.63 -16.04
CA PRO A 174 -26.55 25.79 -16.66
C PRO A 174 -26.51 25.85 -18.22
N GLU A 175 -27.30 25.08 -18.98
CA GLU A 175 -28.61 25.50 -19.48
C GLU A 175 -29.40 24.31 -20.08
N ASP A 176 -30.66 24.21 -19.65
CA ASP A 176 -31.74 23.54 -20.38
C ASP A 176 -31.88 24.12 -21.80
N GLN A 177 -31.81 23.27 -22.84
CA GLN A 177 -32.65 23.45 -24.03
C GLN A 177 -33.19 22.11 -24.52
N ASP A 178 -34.51 22.04 -24.41
CA ASP A 178 -35.43 21.05 -24.93
C ASP A 178 -35.58 21.14 -26.47
N SER A 179 -35.92 19.98 -27.04
CA SER A 179 -36.79 19.75 -28.21
C SER A 179 -36.20 19.25 -29.55
N SER A 180 -36.73 18.06 -29.89
CA SER A 180 -37.17 17.54 -31.21
C SER A 180 -36.21 16.77 -32.14
N GLU A 181 -36.54 15.47 -32.28
CA GLU A 181 -36.75 14.63 -33.49
C GLU A 181 -36.15 15.14 -34.83
N ASP A 182 -35.53 14.33 -35.69
CA ASP A 182 -36.06 13.12 -36.32
C ASP A 182 -34.98 12.43 -37.21
N SER A 183 -35.19 11.13 -37.43
CA SER A 183 -34.77 10.18 -38.48
C SER A 183 -33.47 10.35 -39.29
N SER A 184 -32.70 9.26 -39.42
CA SER A 184 -32.82 8.32 -40.56
C SER A 184 -31.58 7.40 -40.75
N THR A 185 -31.87 6.09 -40.80
CA THR A 185 -31.31 5.00 -41.64
C THR A 185 -29.81 4.64 -41.74
N ASP A 186 -29.60 3.33 -41.57
CA ASP A 186 -28.70 2.40 -42.32
C ASP A 186 -27.18 2.64 -42.29
N SER A 187 -26.33 1.66 -41.98
CA SER A 187 -26.37 0.32 -42.56
C SER A 187 -25.40 -0.64 -41.85
N ASN A 188 -25.83 -1.89 -41.82
CA ASN A 188 -25.18 -3.09 -41.31
C ASN A 188 -24.35 -3.77 -42.42
N GLN A 189 -23.07 -4.05 -42.18
CA GLN A 189 -22.21 -5.05 -42.85
C GLN A 189 -20.84 -4.96 -42.15
N GLY A 190 -20.32 -5.92 -41.36
CA GLY A 190 -20.39 -7.37 -41.47
C GLY A 190 -19.06 -7.86 -42.03
N ASP A 191 -18.16 -8.39 -41.19
CA ASP A 191 -17.32 -9.50 -41.65
C ASP A 191 -16.74 -10.34 -40.49
N TYR A 192 -17.12 -11.62 -40.50
CA TYR A 192 -16.64 -12.72 -39.68
C TYR A 192 -15.97 -13.71 -40.64
N SER A 193 -14.67 -13.95 -40.52
CA SER A 193 -14.03 -15.23 -40.88
C SER A 193 -12.63 -15.28 -40.26
N SER A 194 -12.34 -16.23 -39.36
CA SER A 194 -11.72 -17.55 -39.64
C SER A 194 -10.19 -17.42 -39.80
N LEU A 195 -9.29 -18.28 -39.31
CA LEU A 195 -9.33 -19.60 -38.71
C LEU A 195 -7.88 -19.91 -38.23
N ALA A 196 -7.78 -20.68 -37.15
CA ALA A 196 -6.87 -21.82 -36.97
C ALA A 196 -5.38 -21.66 -36.57
N LYS A 197 -5.07 -22.45 -35.52
CA LYS A 197 -3.80 -23.14 -35.17
C LYS A 197 -2.74 -22.26 -34.50
N THR A 198 -2.32 -22.59 -33.28
CA THR A 198 -1.48 -23.76 -33.05
C THR A 198 -1.60 -24.25 -31.60
N SER A 199 -1.96 -25.52 -31.45
CA SER A 199 -1.81 -26.30 -30.21
C SER A 199 -0.36 -26.76 -30.08
N SER A 200 0.23 -26.58 -28.89
CA SER A 200 1.43 -27.31 -28.50
C SER A 200 1.39 -27.61 -27.00
N ASN A 201 1.09 -28.88 -26.72
CA ASN A 201 1.48 -29.74 -25.61
C ASN A 201 1.92 -29.08 -24.29
N ILE A 202 1.06 -29.19 -23.26
CA ILE A 202 1.51 -29.23 -21.87
C ILE A 202 1.25 -30.65 -21.38
N SER A 203 2.36 -31.36 -21.13
CA SER A 203 2.39 -32.63 -20.43
C SER A 203 2.12 -32.36 -18.95
N LEU A 204 0.99 -32.85 -18.45
CA LEU A 204 0.68 -32.96 -17.03
C LEU A 204 1.06 -34.37 -16.61
N ASP A 205 2.27 -34.52 -16.08
CA ASP A 205 2.69 -35.63 -15.21
C ASP A 205 4.06 -35.24 -14.66
N ASP A 206 4.10 -34.84 -13.38
CA ASP A 206 5.07 -35.33 -12.38
C ASP A 206 5.07 -34.49 -11.08
N TYR A 207 4.60 -35.16 -10.01
CA TYR A 207 4.98 -35.08 -8.58
C TYR A 207 4.97 -33.72 -7.84
N ALA A 208 4.07 -33.52 -6.88
CA ALA A 208 4.09 -34.06 -5.50
C ALA A 208 5.30 -33.57 -4.67
N TRP A 209 5.09 -32.50 -3.88
CA TRP A 209 5.46 -32.30 -2.47
C TRP A 209 4.64 -31.13 -1.92
#